data_AF-A0A946CVF3-F1
#
_entry.id   AF-A0A946CVF3-F1
#
_cell.length_a   1.000
_cell.length_b   1.000
_cell.length_c   1.000
_cell.angle_alpha   90.00
_cell.angle_beta   90.00
_cell.angle_gamma   90.00
#
_symmetry.space_group_name_H-M   'P 1'
#
loop_
_entity.id
_entity.type
_entity.pdbx_description
1 polymer ?
#
loop_
_entity_poly.entity_id
_entity_poly.type
_entity_poly.pdbx_seq_one_letter_code
_entity_poly.pdbx_strand_id
1 'polypeptide(L)'
;MLLKNLLVVCILTLATFVHADDTPRKYVGTWSGAWHEGMTSGTLWLTFQPNGTGSIRFTNLEKFGADEVMLTSIRFLGNRINFSAHGMGIHDFVSHAFLIGGNKLRGNAEFDGLAVTYRLSKK
;
A
#
# COMPACT_ATOMS: atom_id res chain seq x y z
N MET A 1 -41.96 -10.27 -24.12
CA MET A 1 -40.84 -11.07 -23.56
C MET A 1 -39.48 -10.35 -23.52
N LEU A 2 -39.31 -9.14 -24.07
CA LEU A 2 -38.05 -8.39 -24.03
C LEU A 2 -37.81 -7.57 -22.75
N LEU A 3 -38.87 -7.15 -22.06
CA LEU A 3 -38.76 -6.28 -20.87
C LEU A 3 -38.19 -7.00 -19.63
N LYS A 4 -38.42 -8.32 -19.54
CA LYS A 4 -38.01 -9.16 -18.40
C LYS A 4 -36.49 -9.43 -18.40
N ASN A 5 -35.87 -9.45 -19.59
CA ASN A 5 -34.43 -9.70 -19.73
C ASN A 5 -33.59 -8.43 -19.55
N LEU A 6 -34.18 -7.23 -19.72
CA LEU A 6 -33.46 -5.96 -19.51
C LEU A 6 -33.22 -5.68 -18.02
N LEU A 7 -34.17 -6.07 -17.17
CA LEU A 7 -34.12 -5.83 -15.72
C LEU A 7 -33.04 -6.65 -15.01
N VAL A 8 -32.72 -7.84 -15.52
CA VAL A 8 -31.66 -8.70 -14.99
C VAL A 8 -30.28 -8.10 -15.26
N VAL A 9 -30.10 -7.41 -16.39
CA VAL A 9 -28.83 -6.77 -16.74
C VAL A 9 -28.56 -5.54 -15.86
N CYS A 10 -29.59 -4.76 -15.50
CA CYS A 10 -29.42 -3.59 -14.63
C CYS A 10 -29.07 -3.93 -13.17
N ILE A 11 -29.52 -5.08 -12.65
CA ILE A 11 -29.23 -5.48 -11.26
C ILE A 11 -27.80 -6.04 -11.13
N LEU A 12 -27.25 -6.65 -12.20
CA LEU A 12 -25.86 -7.12 -12.24
C LEU A 12 -24.83 -6.01 -12.45
N THR A 13 -25.26 -4.82 -12.87
CA THR A 13 -24.45 -3.59 -12.91
C THR A 13 -24.56 -2.74 -11.66
N LEU A 14 -25.07 -3.27 -10.52
CA LEU A 14 -24.63 -2.77 -9.22
C LEU A 14 -23.16 -3.16 -9.07
N ALA A 15 -22.32 -2.41 -9.79
CA ALA A 15 -20.90 -2.38 -9.65
C ALA A 15 -20.63 -2.31 -8.15
N THR A 16 -19.99 -3.35 -7.66
CA THR A 16 -19.31 -3.36 -6.38
C THR A 16 -18.34 -2.19 -6.42
N PHE A 17 -18.80 -1.01 -6.03
CA PHE A 17 -17.92 0.05 -5.56
C PHE A 17 -17.28 -0.55 -4.31
N VAL A 18 -16.16 -1.24 -4.52
CA VAL A 18 -15.19 -1.52 -3.47
C VAL A 18 -14.72 -0.13 -3.06
N HIS A 19 -15.48 0.49 -2.15
CA HIS A 19 -14.98 1.64 -1.44
C HIS A 19 -13.77 1.12 -0.67
N ALA A 20 -12.59 1.62 -1.02
CA ALA A 20 -11.47 1.52 -0.11
C ALA A 20 -11.96 2.14 1.20
N ASP A 21 -11.94 1.37 2.29
CA ASP A 21 -12.26 1.91 3.61
C ASP A 21 -11.42 3.19 3.82
N ASP A 22 -12.07 4.26 4.28
CA ASP A 22 -11.37 5.52 4.56
C ASP A 22 -10.14 5.23 5.43
N THR A 23 -9.03 5.89 5.10
CA THR A 23 -7.80 5.73 5.87
C THR A 23 -8.03 6.27 7.28
N PRO A 24 -7.81 5.48 8.34
CA PRO A 24 -7.92 5.98 9.70
C PRO A 24 -7.02 7.21 9.89
N ARG A 25 -7.56 8.30 10.44
CA ARG A 25 -6.87 9.62 10.52
C ARG A 25 -5.43 9.55 11.06
N LYS A 26 -5.16 8.63 11.99
CA LYS A 26 -3.82 8.42 12.55
C LYS A 26 -2.77 8.01 11.50
N TYR A 27 -3.18 7.38 10.40
CA TYR A 27 -2.31 6.92 9.32
C TYR A 27 -2.17 7.93 8.18
N VAL A 28 -3.13 8.83 7.99
CA VAL A 28 -3.11 9.83 6.91
C VAL A 28 -1.82 10.67 6.95
N GLY A 29 -1.22 10.89 5.78
CA GLY A 29 0.00 11.66 5.57
C GLY A 29 1.17 10.81 5.06
N THR A 30 2.31 11.47 4.86
CA THR A 30 3.55 10.84 4.38
C THR A 30 4.44 10.42 5.53
N TRP A 31 4.83 9.15 5.50
CA TRP A 31 5.76 8.50 6.40
C TRP A 31 7.07 8.28 5.66
N SER A 32 8.21 8.64 6.26
CA SER A 32 9.49 8.42 5.62
C SER A 32 10.58 7.95 6.56
N GLY A 33 11.57 7.26 6.02
CA GLY A 33 12.72 6.77 6.78
C GLY A 33 13.50 5.70 6.04
N ALA A 34 14.41 5.04 6.76
CA ALA A 34 15.32 4.07 6.18
C ALA A 34 14.62 2.73 5.87
N TRP A 35 15.02 2.12 4.76
CA TRP A 35 14.73 0.73 4.41
C TRP A 35 16.02 -0.04 4.13
N HIS A 36 15.97 -1.36 4.28
CA HIS A 36 17.09 -2.28 4.09
C HIS A 36 16.63 -3.58 3.42
N GLU A 37 17.41 -4.06 2.44
CA GLU A 37 17.36 -5.39 1.82
C GLU A 37 18.79 -5.92 1.76
N GLY A 38 19.15 -6.88 2.62
CA GLY A 38 20.53 -7.34 2.73
C GLY A 38 21.51 -6.17 3.00
N MET A 39 22.43 -5.94 2.07
CA MET A 39 23.42 -4.85 2.12
C MET A 39 22.94 -3.56 1.44
N THR A 40 21.81 -3.59 0.73
CA THR A 40 21.24 -2.45 0.03
C THR A 40 20.33 -1.67 0.98
N SER A 41 20.38 -0.34 0.92
CA SER A 41 19.53 0.53 1.73
C SER A 41 19.24 1.85 1.05
N GLY A 42 18.22 2.54 1.56
CA GLY A 42 17.83 3.85 1.07
C GLY A 42 16.73 4.48 1.91
N THR A 43 16.04 5.47 1.33
CA THR A 43 14.88 6.11 1.92
C THR A 43 13.61 5.60 1.27
N LEU A 44 12.62 5.29 2.10
CA LEU A 44 11.27 4.90 1.73
C LEU A 44 10.32 6.05 2.09
N TRP A 45 9.44 6.42 1.16
CA TRP A 45 8.27 7.26 1.41
C TRP A 45 7.01 6.44 1.21
N LEU A 46 6.12 6.48 2.21
CA LEU A 46 4.83 5.80 2.20
C LEU A 46 3.77 6.85 2.55
N THR A 47 2.87 7.15 1.61
CA THR A 47 1.80 8.13 1.81
C THR A 47 0.46 7.42 1.88
N PHE A 48 -0.34 7.75 2.88
CA PHE A 48 -1.76 7.36 2.92
C PHE A 48 -2.64 8.59 2.79
N GLN A 49 -3.56 8.55 1.83
CA GLN A 49 -4.54 9.60 1.58
C GLN A 49 -5.83 9.35 2.38
N PRO A 50 -6.64 10.38 2.67
CA PRO A 50 -7.88 10.21 3.45
C PRO A 50 -8.87 9.21 2.83
N ASN A 51 -8.93 9.15 1.50
CA ASN A 51 -9.89 8.35 0.72
C ASN A 51 -9.51 6.86 0.56
N GLY A 52 -8.67 6.33 1.46
CA GLY A 52 -8.28 4.93 1.44
C GLY A 52 -7.23 4.56 0.37
N THR A 53 -6.70 5.53 -0.38
CA THR A 53 -5.58 5.30 -1.32
C THR A 53 -4.23 5.61 -0.67
N GLY A 54 -3.15 5.21 -1.33
CA GLY A 54 -1.81 5.56 -0.90
C GLY A 54 -0.79 5.30 -1.98
N SER A 55 0.43 5.73 -1.72
CA SER A 55 1.56 5.59 -2.64
C SER A 55 2.84 5.25 -1.91
N ILE A 56 3.79 4.70 -2.65
CA ILE A 56 5.09 4.28 -2.17
C ILE A 56 6.19 4.69 -3.14
N ARG A 57 7.35 5.08 -2.61
CA ARG A 57 8.55 5.38 -3.39
C ARG A 57 9.80 4.99 -2.61
N PHE A 58 10.79 4.48 -3.32
CA PHE A 58 12.09 4.12 -2.77
C PHE A 58 13.20 4.93 -3.44
N THR A 59 14.27 5.21 -2.72
CA THR A 59 15.59 5.40 -3.35
C THR A 59 16.34 4.08 -3.32
N ASN A 60 17.19 3.85 -4.33
CA ASN A 60 18.20 2.79 -4.34
C ASN A 60 17.64 1.35 -4.28
N LEU A 61 16.37 1.16 -4.70
CA LEU A 61 15.77 -0.16 -4.92
C LEU A 61 15.48 -0.29 -6.42
N GLU A 62 16.52 -0.57 -7.21
CA GLU A 62 16.49 -0.48 -8.68
C GLU A 62 15.35 -1.29 -9.31
N LYS A 63 15.11 -2.51 -8.80
CA LYS A 63 14.03 -3.39 -9.28
C LYS A 63 12.63 -2.85 -9.00
N PHE A 64 12.47 -1.97 -8.02
CA PHE A 64 11.17 -1.36 -7.74
C PHE A 64 10.90 -0.16 -8.66
N GLY A 65 11.95 0.60 -8.97
CA GLY A 65 11.89 1.83 -9.76
C GLY A 65 12.13 3.09 -8.93
N ALA A 66 12.31 4.22 -9.63
CA ALA A 66 12.57 5.52 -9.01
C ALA A 66 11.30 6.35 -8.80
N ASP A 67 10.22 6.01 -9.51
CA ASP A 67 8.98 6.76 -9.50
C ASP A 67 8.07 6.38 -8.33
N GLU A 68 7.10 7.25 -8.05
CA GLU A 68 6.04 6.99 -7.09
C GLU A 68 5.03 6.00 -7.68
N VAL A 69 4.72 4.95 -6.91
CA VAL A 69 3.82 3.86 -7.30
C VAL A 69 2.61 3.85 -6.37
N MET A 70 1.42 3.64 -6.94
CA MET A 70 0.19 3.50 -6.16
C MET A 70 0.16 2.18 -5.40
N LEU A 71 -0.28 2.25 -4.14
CA LEU A 71 -0.52 1.06 -3.33
C LEU A 71 -1.77 0.31 -3.82
N THR A 72 -1.71 -1.01 -3.72
CA THR A 72 -2.82 -1.94 -3.95
C THR A 72 -3.13 -2.68 -2.65
N SER A 73 -4.35 -3.24 -2.54
CA SER A 73 -4.76 -4.13 -1.44
C SER A 73 -4.51 -3.57 -0.02
N ILE A 74 -4.69 -2.26 0.18
CA ILE A 74 -4.49 -1.63 1.48
C ILE A 74 -5.55 -2.12 2.48
N ARG A 75 -5.12 -2.59 3.66
CA ARG A 75 -5.99 -2.98 4.77
C ARG A 75 -5.43 -2.47 6.09
N PHE A 76 -6.26 -1.74 6.83
CA PHE A 76 -5.95 -1.26 8.17
C PHE A 76 -6.54 -2.21 9.22
N LEU A 77 -5.68 -2.80 10.05
CA LEU A 77 -6.01 -3.85 11.03
C LEU A 77 -5.54 -3.43 12.43
N GLY A 78 -6.27 -2.51 13.06
CA GLY A 78 -5.93 -2.01 14.39
C GLY A 78 -4.65 -1.18 14.42
N ASN A 79 -3.52 -1.80 14.78
CA ASN A 79 -2.18 -1.18 14.72
C ASN A 79 -1.33 -1.69 13.53
N ARG A 80 -1.81 -2.68 12.79
CA ARG A 80 -1.16 -3.24 11.60
C ARG A 80 -1.75 -2.64 10.33
N ILE A 81 -0.93 -2.49 9.30
CA ILE A 81 -1.31 -2.07 7.96
C ILE A 81 -0.73 -3.11 7.01
N ASN A 82 -1.59 -3.72 6.19
CA ASN A 82 -1.15 -4.56 5.08
C ASN A 82 -1.35 -3.77 3.80
N PHE A 83 -0.41 -3.84 2.88
CA PHE A 83 -0.54 -3.23 1.57
C PHE A 83 0.43 -3.90 0.60
N SER A 84 0.15 -3.73 -0.69
CA SER A 84 1.02 -4.17 -1.78
C SER A 84 1.30 -3.01 -2.73
N ALA A 85 2.28 -3.17 -3.61
CA ALA A 85 2.55 -2.24 -4.71
C ALA A 85 3.24 -2.97 -5.87
N HIS A 86 2.94 -2.55 -7.09
CA HIS A 86 3.54 -3.14 -8.30
C HIS A 86 4.82 -2.39 -8.66
N GLY A 87 5.97 -2.99 -8.40
CA GLY A 87 7.26 -2.48 -8.86
C GLY A 87 7.58 -2.95 -10.28
N MET A 88 8.82 -2.72 -10.74
CA MET A 88 9.33 -3.25 -12.02
C MET A 88 9.88 -4.70 -11.91
N GLY A 89 9.76 -5.30 -10.73
CA GLY A 89 10.20 -6.67 -10.44
C GLY A 89 9.28 -7.74 -11.03
N ILE A 90 9.59 -9.01 -10.73
CA ILE A 90 8.79 -10.17 -11.16
C ILE A 90 7.54 -10.31 -10.28
N HIS A 91 7.67 -10.00 -9.00
CA HIS A 91 6.62 -10.13 -7.99
C HIS A 91 6.30 -8.79 -7.36
N ASP A 92 5.06 -8.64 -6.89
CA ASP A 92 4.64 -7.45 -6.18
C ASP A 92 5.41 -7.27 -4.86
N PHE A 93 5.58 -6.02 -4.45
CA PHE A 93 6.01 -5.69 -3.10
C PHE A 93 4.84 -5.96 -2.16
N VAL A 94 5.00 -6.86 -1.19
CA VAL A 94 3.95 -7.24 -0.23
C VAL A 94 4.41 -6.89 1.17
N SER A 95 3.67 -6.03 1.87
CA SER A 95 4.14 -5.43 3.12
C SER A 95 3.19 -5.56 4.30
N HIS A 96 3.81 -5.61 5.48
CA HIS A 96 3.18 -5.56 6.79
C HIS A 96 3.87 -4.50 7.64
N ALA A 97 3.20 -3.37 7.87
CA ALA A 97 3.65 -2.30 8.74
C ALA A 97 2.89 -2.30 10.08
N PHE A 98 3.59 -1.98 11.17
CA PHE A 98 3.04 -1.84 12.51
C PHE A 98 3.29 -0.42 13.02
N LEU A 99 2.25 0.19 13.59
CA LEU A 99 2.37 1.40 14.38
C LEU A 99 2.96 1.05 15.75
N ILE A 100 4.20 1.51 15.97
CA ILE A 100 4.99 1.19 17.17
C ILE A 100 5.10 2.38 18.14
N GLY A 101 4.29 3.41 17.94
CA GLY A 101 4.16 4.56 18.84
C GLY A 101 3.97 5.86 18.07
N GLY A 102 2.96 6.65 18.46
CA GLY A 102 2.62 7.97 17.91
C GLY A 102 2.78 8.07 16.39
N ASN A 103 3.94 8.57 15.97
CA ASN A 103 4.30 8.79 14.57
C ASN A 103 5.44 7.89 14.08
N LYS A 104 5.53 6.63 14.52
CA LYS A 104 6.53 5.66 14.04
C LYS A 104 5.90 4.37 13.50
N LEU A 105 6.31 3.99 12.29
CA LEU A 105 6.02 2.69 11.68
C LEU A 105 7.28 1.82 11.63
N ARG A 106 7.10 0.53 11.87
CA ARG A 106 8.08 -0.51 11.53
C ARG A 106 7.41 -1.45 10.54
N GLY A 107 8.04 -1.72 9.40
CA GLY A 107 7.50 -2.68 8.45
C GLY A 107 8.51 -3.72 8.01
N ASN A 108 7.95 -4.86 7.60
CA ASN A 108 8.64 -5.92 6.90
C ASN A 108 7.83 -6.21 5.64
N ALA A 109 8.52 -6.48 4.54
CA ALA A 109 7.93 -6.79 3.26
C ALA A 109 8.76 -7.85 2.54
N GLU A 110 8.15 -8.44 1.52
CA GLU A 110 8.79 -9.29 0.53
C GLU A 110 8.67 -8.62 -0.84
N PHE A 111 9.75 -8.64 -1.62
CA PHE A 111 9.76 -8.18 -2.99
C PHE A 111 10.75 -9.03 -3.80
N ASP A 112 10.29 -9.63 -4.89
CA ASP A 112 11.08 -10.59 -5.69
C ASP A 112 11.75 -11.71 -4.84
N GLY A 113 11.05 -12.18 -3.80
CA GLY A 113 11.56 -13.22 -2.88
C GLY A 113 12.61 -12.72 -1.88
N LEU A 114 12.88 -11.42 -1.82
CA LEU A 114 13.82 -10.81 -0.89
C LEU A 114 13.10 -10.08 0.24
N ALA A 115 13.64 -10.22 1.45
CA ALA A 115 13.10 -9.56 2.63
C ALA A 115 13.55 -8.10 2.69
N VAL A 116 12.58 -7.19 2.74
CA VAL A 116 12.77 -5.75 2.92
C VAL A 116 12.28 -5.35 4.31
N THR A 117 13.08 -4.62 5.07
CA THR A 117 12.66 -4.08 6.36
C THR A 117 12.81 -2.58 6.39
N TYR A 118 11.97 -1.88 7.15
CA TYR A 118 12.02 -0.43 7.19
C TYR A 118 11.49 0.15 8.50
N ARG A 119 11.91 1.39 8.77
CA ARG A 119 11.39 2.22 9.87
C ARG A 119 11.08 3.61 9.36
N LEU A 120 9.82 4.01 9.49
CA LEU A 120 9.32 5.29 9.02
C LEU A 120 8.85 6.14 10.17
N SER A 121 8.94 7.45 10.01
CA SER A 121 8.33 8.41 10.92
C SER A 121 7.49 9.41 10.14
N LYS A 122 6.45 9.94 10.79
CA LYS A 122 5.63 11.04 10.29
C LYS A 122 5.94 12.30 11.10
N LYS A 123 6.29 13.40 10.44
CA LYS A 123 6.51 14.69 11.12
C LYS A 123 5.18 15.33 11.48
#